data_AF-A0AAV4MAS5-F1
#
_entry.id   AF-A0AAV4MAS5-F1
#
_cell.length_a   1.000
_cell.length_b   1.000
_cell.length_c   1.000
_cell.angle_alpha   90.00
_cell.angle_beta   90.00
_cell.angle_gamma   90.00
#
_symmetry.space_group_name_H-M   'P 1'
#
loop_
_entity.id
_entity.type
_entity.pdbx_description
1 polymer ?
#
loop_
_entity_poly.entity_id
_entity_poly.type
_entity_poly.pdbx_seq_one_letter_code
_entity_poly.pdbx_strand_id
1 'polypeptide(L)'
;MWNCMSSHLLESEGAKSLSRKMRKGCFCRDGFVRDSSGKCILPQLCPVVCKENEIFQNCSSPCQRTCESMRKPLSPCTLPCVKGCSCKPGHVR
;
A
#
# COMPACT_ATOMS: atom_id res chain seq x y z
N MET A 1 -7.84 -1.66 0.27
CA MET A 1 -7.57 -0.86 1.48
C MET A 1 -6.15 -0.30 1.43
N TRP A 2 -5.92 0.69 0.56
CA TRP A 2 -4.71 1.52 0.50
C TRP A 2 -5.21 2.96 0.51
N ASN A 3 -5.65 3.46 1.67
CA ASN A 3 -6.51 4.66 1.73
C ASN A 3 -5.69 5.92 1.98
N CYS A 4 -4.58 6.05 1.26
CA CYS A 4 -3.70 7.22 1.28
C CYS A 4 -2.79 7.24 0.03
N MET A 5 -3.27 6.77 -1.12
CA MET A 5 -2.51 6.97 -2.36
C MET A 5 -2.69 8.41 -2.83
N SER A 6 -1.57 9.09 -3.03
CA SER A 6 -1.57 10.35 -3.76
C SER A 6 -2.05 10.08 -5.17
N SER A 7 -3.06 10.81 -5.63
CA SER A 7 -3.60 10.68 -6.99
C SER A 7 -2.57 10.99 -8.11
N HIS A 8 -1.36 11.38 -7.71
CA HIS A 8 -0.26 11.94 -8.50
C HIS A 8 1.03 11.08 -8.53
N LEU A 9 0.99 9.79 -8.15
CA LEU A 9 2.16 8.90 -8.30
C LEU A 9 1.83 7.69 -9.16
N LEU A 10 1.85 7.89 -10.48
CA LEU A 10 2.01 6.83 -11.49
C LEU A 10 2.81 7.40 -12.67
N GLU A 11 4.11 7.60 -12.47
CA GLU A 11 5.13 7.56 -13.52
C GLU A 11 6.20 6.63 -12.95
N SER A 12 6.66 5.55 -13.60
CA SER A 12 6.96 5.33 -15.01
C SER A 12 7.00 3.81 -15.31
N GLU A 13 7.12 3.46 -16.60
CA GLU A 13 7.25 2.11 -17.19
C GLU A 13 5.95 1.42 -17.65
N GLY A 14 5.66 1.56 -18.95
CA GLY A 14 4.86 0.59 -19.70
C GLY A 14 3.42 0.99 -19.99
N ALA A 15 3.17 1.33 -21.25
CA ALA A 15 1.85 1.60 -21.82
C ALA A 15 0.79 0.55 -21.44
N LYS A 16 -0.16 0.92 -20.57
CA LYS A 16 -1.47 0.26 -20.49
C LYS A 16 -2.56 1.32 -20.47
N SER A 17 -3.14 1.50 -21.65
CA SER A 17 -4.40 2.18 -21.91
C SER A 17 -5.46 1.77 -20.88
N LEU A 18 -5.72 2.64 -19.91
CA LEU A 18 -7.00 2.68 -19.21
C LEU A 18 -7.54 4.06 -19.45
N SER A 19 -8.66 4.14 -20.17
CA SER A 19 -9.44 5.33 -20.45
C SER A 19 -9.84 6.00 -19.12
N ARG A 20 -8.94 6.82 -18.59
CA ARG A 20 -9.03 7.37 -17.24
C ARG A 20 -9.86 8.64 -17.33
N LYS A 21 -11.18 8.47 -17.15
CA LYS A 21 -12.15 9.56 -16.97
C LYS A 21 -11.55 10.61 -16.04
N MET A 22 -11.20 11.79 -16.58
CA MET A 22 -10.81 12.96 -15.81
C MET A 22 -11.99 13.34 -14.91
N ARG A 23 -11.98 12.89 -13.66
CA ARG A 23 -13.00 13.28 -12.68
C ARG A 23 -12.70 14.71 -12.27
N LYS A 24 -13.53 15.67 -12.68
CA LYS A 24 -13.49 17.04 -12.15
C LYS A 24 -13.74 16.96 -10.63
N GLY A 25 -12.81 17.45 -9.82
CA GLY A 25 -12.89 17.40 -8.36
C GLY A 25 -11.72 18.13 -7.70
N CYS A 26 -11.85 18.43 -6.40
CA CYS A 26 -10.75 18.98 -5.62
C CYS A 26 -9.73 17.88 -5.31
N PHE A 27 -8.44 18.15 -5.47
CA PHE A 27 -7.34 17.26 -5.11
C PHE A 27 -6.51 17.87 -3.97
N CYS A 28 -5.74 17.04 -3.26
CA CYS A 28 -4.75 17.57 -2.32
C CYS A 28 -3.60 18.22 -3.07
N ARG A 29 -2.91 19.17 -2.42
CA ARG A 29 -1.67 19.75 -2.95
C ARG A 29 -0.62 18.65 -3.16
N ASP A 30 0.33 18.89 -4.06
CA ASP A 30 1.44 17.97 -4.30
C ASP A 30 2.15 17.62 -2.98
N GLY A 31 2.45 16.33 -2.80
CA GLY A 31 3.03 15.79 -1.56
C GLY A 31 2.03 15.48 -0.44
N PHE A 32 0.73 15.76 -0.60
CA PHE A 32 -0.31 15.43 0.38
C PHE A 32 -1.30 14.40 -0.15
N VAL A 33 -1.88 13.62 0.75
CA VAL A 33 -2.87 12.56 0.45
C VAL A 33 -4.11 12.75 1.32
N ARG A 34 -5.29 12.35 0.81
CA ARG A 34 -6.52 12.41 1.61
C ARG A 34 -6.55 11.25 2.60
N ASP A 35 -6.78 11.56 3.88
CA ASP A 35 -7.09 10.57 4.91
C ASP A 35 -8.57 10.14 4.85
N SER A 36 -8.98 9.25 5.75
CA SER A 36 -10.37 8.79 5.86
C SER A 36 -11.37 9.89 6.26
N SER A 37 -10.92 10.98 6.89
CA SER A 37 -11.77 12.15 7.19
C SER A 37 -11.89 13.14 6.02
N GLY A 38 -11.14 12.92 4.93
CA GLY A 38 -11.13 13.79 3.75
C GLY A 38 -10.14 14.96 3.83
N LYS A 39 -9.32 15.03 4.89
CA LYS A 39 -8.26 16.01 5.10
C LYS A 39 -6.99 15.61 4.34
N CYS A 40 -6.31 16.61 3.78
CA CYS A 40 -5.01 16.42 3.15
C CYS A 40 -3.91 16.35 4.21
N ILE A 41 -3.29 15.18 4.36
CA ILE A 41 -2.21 14.90 5.31
C ILE A 41 -0.93 14.46 4.59
N LEU A 42 0.20 14.48 5.29
CA LEU A 42 1.44 13.90 4.76
C LEU A 42 1.30 12.38 4.65
N PRO A 43 1.87 11.73 3.61
CA PRO A 43 1.85 10.27 3.47
C PRO A 43 2.39 9.53 4.70
N GLN A 44 3.36 10.14 5.38
CA GLN A 44 3.97 9.61 6.61
C GLN A 44 3.01 9.57 7.81
N LEU A 45 1.95 10.40 7.78
CA LEU A 45 0.92 10.47 8.82
C LEU A 45 -0.27 9.54 8.52
N CYS A 46 -0.22 8.79 7.42
CA CYS A 46 -1.33 7.92 7.08
C CYS A 46 -1.47 6.80 8.10
N PRO A 47 -2.65 6.67 8.73
CA PRO A 47 -2.87 5.62 9.69
C PRO A 47 -2.76 4.27 8.98
N VAL A 48 -1.82 3.44 9.44
CA VAL A 48 -1.68 2.08 8.96
C VAL A 48 -2.73 1.24 9.66
N VAL A 49 -3.86 1.01 8.98
CA VAL A 49 -4.93 0.13 9.44
C VAL A 49 -4.72 -1.25 8.83
N CYS A 50 -4.39 -2.22 9.66
CA CYS A 50 -4.22 -3.61 9.26
C CYS A 50 -5.58 -4.30 9.11
N LYS A 51 -5.68 -5.26 8.19
CA LYS A 51 -6.90 -6.06 8.03
C LYS A 51 -7.06 -7.06 9.18
N GLU A 52 -8.21 -7.71 9.23
CA GLU A 52 -8.41 -8.86 10.09
C GLU A 52 -7.33 -9.92 9.83
N ASN A 53 -6.80 -10.50 10.90
CA ASN A 53 -5.66 -11.43 10.91
C ASN A 53 -4.30 -10.85 10.47
N GLU A 54 -4.17 -9.53 10.42
CA GLU A 54 -2.89 -8.83 10.31
C GLU A 54 -2.58 -8.06 11.62
N ILE A 55 -1.30 -7.90 11.93
CA ILE A 55 -0.79 -7.15 13.09
C ILE A 55 0.16 -6.05 12.61
N PHE A 56 0.00 -4.85 13.16
CA PHE A 56 0.91 -3.75 12.85
C PHE A 56 2.28 -4.02 13.46
N GLN A 57 3.32 -3.89 12.64
CA GLN A 57 4.71 -4.04 13.03
C GLN A 57 5.54 -2.89 12.50
N ASN A 58 6.47 -2.39 13.32
CA ASN A 58 7.39 -1.33 12.91
C ASN A 58 8.44 -1.83 11.90
N CYS A 59 8.65 -3.14 11.84
CA CYS A 59 9.57 -3.83 10.94
C CYS A 59 8.84 -5.04 10.34
N SER A 60 7.94 -4.79 9.40
CA SER A 60 7.26 -5.81 8.61
C SER A 60 8.07 -6.10 7.34
N SER A 61 8.18 -7.37 6.97
CA SER A 61 8.76 -7.75 5.67
C SER A 61 7.87 -7.22 4.53
N PRO A 62 8.44 -6.53 3.52
CA PRO A 62 7.69 -6.14 2.33
C PRO A 62 7.33 -7.35 1.44
N CYS A 63 8.05 -8.47 1.58
CA CYS A 63 7.83 -9.68 0.79
C CYS A 63 6.90 -10.66 1.52
N GLN A 64 5.62 -10.31 1.64
CA GLN A 64 4.63 -11.19 2.27
C GLN A 64 4.24 -12.36 1.37
N ARG A 65 4.04 -13.53 1.97
CA ARG A 65 3.46 -14.69 1.27
C ARG A 65 2.00 -14.44 0.97
N THR A 66 1.62 -14.86 -0.23
CA THR A 66 0.24 -14.86 -0.71
C THR A 66 -0.21 -16.29 -1.02
N CYS A 67 -1.52 -16.53 -1.06
CA CYS A 67 -2.07 -17.85 -1.43
C CYS A 67 -1.51 -18.37 -2.78
N GLU A 68 -1.28 -17.47 -3.74
CA GLU A 68 -0.73 -17.81 -5.07
C GLU A 68 0.78 -18.13 -5.03
N SER A 69 1.53 -17.46 -4.15
CA SER A 69 2.98 -17.66 -4.01
C SER A 69 3.37 -18.75 -3.01
N MET A 70 2.40 -19.39 -2.33
CA MET A 70 2.64 -20.50 -1.41
C MET A 70 3.32 -21.70 -2.09
N ARG A 71 2.96 -21.99 -3.34
CA ARG A 71 3.52 -23.13 -4.10
C ARG A 71 4.83 -22.81 -4.79
N LYS A 72 5.28 -21.55 -4.73
CA LYS A 72 6.52 -21.09 -5.36
C LYS A 72 7.62 -20.98 -4.30
N PRO A 73 8.88 -21.30 -4.64
CA PRO A 73 10.00 -21.06 -3.74
C PRO A 73 9.98 -19.62 -3.21
N LEU A 74 10.18 -19.44 -1.90
CA LEU A 74 10.50 -18.13 -1.35
C LEU A 74 11.85 -17.71 -1.91
N SER A 75 11.90 -16.68 -2.76
CA SER A 75 13.16 -15.96 -2.95
C SER A 75 13.48 -15.23 -1.63
N PRO A 76 14.74 -15.25 -1.16
CA PRO A 76 15.11 -14.48 0.02
C PRO A 76 14.75 -13.01 -0.19
N CYS A 77 14.01 -12.43 0.76
CA CYS A 77 13.66 -11.02 0.72
C CYS A 77 14.89 -10.22 1.15
N THR A 78 15.56 -9.58 0.21
CA THR A 78 16.73 -8.72 0.45
C THR A 78 16.34 -7.27 0.76
N LEU A 79 15.06 -6.94 0.64
CA LEU A 79 14.56 -5.59 0.90
C LEU A 79 14.52 -5.30 2.42
N PRO A 80 14.84 -4.07 2.84
CA PRO A 80 14.71 -3.68 4.24
C PRO A 80 13.26 -3.78 4.70
N CYS A 81 13.07 -4.10 5.98
CA CYS A 81 11.74 -4.08 6.56
C CYS A 81 11.19 -2.66 6.62
N VAL A 82 9.86 -2.55 6.55
CA VAL A 82 9.15 -1.27 6.58
C VAL A 82 8.05 -1.31 7.62
N LYS A 83 7.62 -0.14 8.11
CA LYS A 83 6.44 -0.05 8.97
C LYS A 83 5.23 -0.54 8.16
N GLY A 84 4.51 -1.52 8.68
CA GLY A 84 3.45 -2.16 7.91
C GLY A 84 2.72 -3.23 8.71
N CYS A 85 1.86 -3.96 8.02
CA CYS A 85 1.03 -5.00 8.61
C CYS A 85 1.60 -6.37 8.26
N SER A 86 1.89 -7.20 9.25
CA SER A 86 2.32 -8.61 9.10
C SER A 86 1.15 -9.57 9.37
N CYS A 87 1.04 -10.66 8.62
CA CYS A 87 0.02 -11.68 8.89
C CYS A 87 0.28 -12.37 10.23
N LYS A 88 -0.78 -12.71 10.96
CA LYS A 88 -0.69 -13.58 12.15
C LYS A 88 -0.16 -14.97 11.75
N PRO A 89 0.46 -15.72 12.68
CA PRO A 89 0.85 -17.11 12.43
C PRO A 89 -0.31 -17.93 11.83
N GLY A 90 0.01 -18.76 10.83
CA GLY A 90 -0.98 -19.58 10.12
C GLY A 90 -1.82 -18.85 9.07
N HIS A 91 -1.64 -17.54 8.87
CA HIS A 91 -2.36 -16.76 7.86
C HIS A 91 -1.42 -16.24 6.76
N VAL A 92 -1.96 -16.11 5.54
CA VAL A 92 -1.27 -15.56 4.36
C VAL A 92 -2.23 -14.63 3.61
N ARG A 93 -1.68 -13.74 2.78
CA ARG A 93 -2.45 -12.67 2.12
C ARG A 93 -3.07 -13.07 0.78
#